data_AF-A0ABD0R5Q0-F1
#
_entry.id   AF-A0ABD0R5Q0-F1
#
_cell.length_a   1.000
_cell.length_b   1.000
_cell.length_c   1.000
_cell.angle_alpha   90.00
_cell.angle_beta   90.00
_cell.angle_gamma   90.00
#
_symmetry.space_group_name_H-M   'P 1'
#
loop_
_entity.id
_entity.type
_entity.pdbx_description
1 polymer ?
#
loop_
_entity_poly.entity_id
_entity_poly.type
_entity_poly.pdbx_seq_one_letter_code
_entity_poly.pdbx_strand_id
1 'polypeptide(L)' 'IGFAICIIALYVSFYYNTIIAWALFYFYSSFSSTLPWTSCDNDWNTENCTNYFGKDNVTWTNYSRSPAEEFYT' A
#
# COMPACT_ATOMS: atom_id res chain seq x y z
N ILE A 1 25.86 -11.13 -25.49
CA ILE A 1 25.18 -12.02 -24.53
C ILE A 1 25.49 -11.60 -23.09
N GLY A 2 26.76 -11.62 -22.64
CA GLY A 2 27.13 -11.20 -21.27
C GLY A 2 26.66 -9.79 -20.88
N PHE A 3 26.94 -8.76 -21.70
CA PHE A 3 26.48 -7.39 -21.42
C PHE A 3 24.95 -7.26 -21.34
N ALA A 4 24.22 -7.97 -22.20
CA ALA A 4 22.76 -7.97 -22.18
C ALA A 4 22.23 -8.60 -20.87
N ILE A 5 22.84 -9.68 -20.40
CA ILE A 5 22.50 -10.31 -19.11
C ILE A 5 22.79 -9.35 -17.95
N CYS A 6 23.93 -8.67 -17.94
CA CYS A 6 24.25 -7.68 -16.90
C CYS A 6 23.24 -6.54 -16.85
N ILE A 7 22.83 -6.02 -18.01
CA ILE A 7 21.83 -4.94 -18.10
C ILE A 7 20.47 -5.44 -17.58
N ILE A 8 20.02 -6.62 -17.99
CA ILE A 8 18.76 -7.21 -17.51
C ILE A 8 18.81 -7.45 -16.00
N ALA A 9 19.91 -8.01 -15.49
CA ALA A 9 20.07 -8.25 -14.05
C ALA A 9 20.04 -6.95 -13.23
N LEU A 10 20.59 -5.86 -13.75
CA LEU A 10 20.54 -4.54 -13.12
C LEU A 10 19.10 -3.99 -13.06
N TYR A 11 18.34 -4.07 -14.16
CA TYR A 11 16.93 -3.66 -14.18
C TYR A 11 16.07 -4.49 -13.21
N VAL A 12 16.24 -5.80 -13.25
CA VAL A 12 15.56 -6.74 -12.35
C VAL A 12 15.91 -6.43 -10.90
N SER A 13 17.19 -6.22 -10.59
CA SER A 13 17.65 -5.89 -9.23
C SER A 13 16.94 -4.63 -8.70
N PHE A 14 16.89 -3.55 -9.46
CA PHE A 14 16.20 -2.34 -9.00
C PHE A 14 14.71 -2.56 -8.78
N TYR A 15 14.02 -3.23 -9.72
CA TYR A 15 12.60 -3.51 -9.60
C TYR A 15 12.25 -4.42 -8.41
N TYR A 16 13.02 -5.49 -8.18
CA TYR A 16 12.74 -6.39 -7.06
C TYR A 16 13.09 -5.76 -5.71
N ASN A 17 14.19 -5.00 -5.63
CA ASN A 17 14.55 -4.32 -4.39
C ASN A 17 13.52 -3.26 -3.97
N THR A 18 12.87 -2.56 -4.92
CA THR A 18 11.78 -1.65 -4.56
C THR A 18 10.61 -2.43 -3.96
N ILE A 19 10.13 -3.51 -4.58
CA ILE A 19 9.04 -4.32 -4.03
C ILE A 19 9.37 -4.83 -2.61
N ILE A 20 10.60 -5.31 -2.40
CA ILE A 20 11.05 -5.77 -1.08
C ILE A 20 11.05 -4.62 -0.07
N ALA A 21 11.52 -3.42 -0.46
CA ALA A 21 11.52 -2.26 0.42
C ALA A 21 10.10 -1.86 0.85
N TRP A 22 9.14 -1.88 -0.09
CA TRP A 22 7.72 -1.66 0.23
C TRP A 22 7.22 -2.74 1.19
N ALA A 23 7.46 -4.03 0.90
CA ALA A 23 7.05 -5.12 1.80
C ALA A 23 7.64 -4.99 3.22
N LEU A 24 8.91 -4.58 3.35
CA LEU A 24 9.55 -4.32 4.65
C LEU A 24 8.92 -3.13 5.39
N PHE A 25 8.51 -2.08 4.67
CA PHE A 25 7.78 -0.95 5.25
C PHE A 25 6.42 -1.39 5.83
N TYR A 26 5.65 -2.20 5.08
CA TYR A 26 4.41 -2.79 5.59
C TYR A 26 4.64 -3.75 6.76
N PHE A 27 5.71 -4.55 6.70
CA PHE A 27 6.08 -5.46 7.78
C PHE A 27 6.39 -4.70 9.07
N TYR A 28 7.22 -3.65 8.99
CA TYR A 28 7.50 -2.80 10.15
C TYR A 28 6.24 -2.12 10.69
N SER A 29 5.41 -1.58 9.80
CA SER A 29 4.16 -0.92 10.16
C SER A 29 3.15 -1.86 10.84
N SER A 30 3.24 -3.17 10.58
CA SER A 30 2.39 -4.21 11.20
C SER A 30 2.66 -4.42 12.70
N PHE A 31 3.78 -3.93 13.25
CA PHE A 31 4.03 -3.96 14.69
C PHE A 31 3.29 -2.86 15.47
N SER A 32 2.59 -1.95 14.78
CA SER A 32 1.75 -0.95 15.42
C SER A 32 0.54 -1.59 16.11
N SER A 33 0.11 -1.05 17.25
CA SER A 33 -1.05 -1.58 18.01
C SER A 33 -2.34 -1.61 17.19
N THR A 34 -2.51 -0.62 16.33
CA THR A 34 -3.59 -0.51 15.35
C THR A 34 -2.95 -0.39 13.98
N LEU A 35 -3.33 -1.25 13.04
CA LEU A 35 -2.73 -1.26 11.71
C LEU A 35 -3.16 0.01 10.95
N PRO A 36 -2.23 0.76 10.33
CA PRO A 36 -2.53 2.08 9.77
C PRO A 36 -3.53 2.04 8.61
N TRP A 37 -3.59 0.94 7.86
CA TRP A 37 -4.55 0.71 6.77
C TRP A 37 -5.92 0.17 7.23
N THR A 38 -6.19 0.14 8.54
CA THR A 38 -7.48 -0.36 9.07
C THR A 38 -8.47 0.73 9.44
N SER A 39 -8.07 2.00 9.46
CA SER A 39 -8.92 3.14 9.80
C SER A 39 -8.80 4.25 8.75
N CYS A 40 -9.85 5.07 8.65
CA CYS A 40 -9.82 6.29 7.82
C CYS A 40 -9.30 7.52 8.59
N ASP A 41 -8.94 7.38 9.87
CA ASP A 41 -8.52 8.47 10.76
C ASP A 41 -7.00 8.73 10.73
N ASN A 42 -6.43 8.87 9.53
CA ASN A 42 -5.01 9.16 9.36
C ASN A 42 -4.82 10.38 8.44
N ASP A 43 -3.70 11.09 8.60
CA ASP A 43 -3.41 12.33 7.87
C ASP A 43 -3.27 12.15 6.35
N TRP A 44 -2.98 10.93 5.89
CA TRP A 44 -2.87 10.61 4.46
C TRP A 44 -4.20 10.23 3.80
N ASN A 45 -5.26 10.02 4.58
CA ASN A 45 -6.54 9.61 4.02
C ASN A 45 -7.29 10.79 3.42
N THR A 46 -8.02 10.54 2.34
CA THR A 46 -8.87 11.54 1.68
C THR A 46 -10.31 11.48 2.17
N GLU A 47 -11.12 12.48 1.82
CA GLU A 47 -12.57 12.49 2.12
C GLU A 47 -13.32 11.29 1.50
N ASN A 48 -12.72 10.62 0.50
CA ASN A 48 -13.29 9.45 -0.16
C ASN A 48 -12.98 8.13 0.57
N CYS A 49 -12.24 8.16 1.69
CA CYS A 49 -11.95 6.97 2.47
C CYS A 49 -13.22 6.40 3.11
N THR A 50 -13.56 5.17 2.76
CA THR A 50 -14.71 4.45 3.32
C THR A 50 -14.27 3.17 4.00
N ASN A 51 -14.45 3.14 5.33
CA ASN A 51 -14.16 1.97 6.14
C ASN A 51 -15.37 1.04 6.23
N TYR A 52 -15.26 -0.17 5.68
CA TYR A 52 -16.34 -1.17 5.71
C TYR A 52 -16.54 -1.81 7.08
N PHE A 53 -15.49 -1.91 7.90
CA PHE A 53 -15.53 -2.60 9.18
C PHE A 53 -16.04 -1.72 10.33
N GLY A 54 -15.97 -0.39 10.18
CA GLY A 54 -16.34 0.58 11.23
C GLY A 54 -17.73 1.21 11.08
N LYS A 55 -18.46 0.97 9.99
CA LYS A 55 -19.81 1.54 9.76
C LYS A 55 -20.77 0.53 9.13
N ASP A 56 -21.95 0.38 9.71
CA ASP A 56 -22.96 -0.59 9.26
C ASP A 56 -23.78 -0.13 8.03
N ASN A 57 -23.80 1.18 7.72
CA ASN A 57 -24.57 1.75 6.61
C ASN A 57 -23.68 2.57 5.67
N VAL A 58 -22.75 1.91 4.99
CA VAL A 58 -21.88 2.54 3.98
C VAL A 58 -22.33 2.15 2.59
N THR A 59 -22.70 3.15 1.79
CA THR A 59 -22.93 3.00 0.36
C THR A 59 -21.65 3.29 -0.41
N TRP A 60 -21.15 2.30 -1.15
CA TRP A 60 -20.00 2.46 -2.03
C TRP A 60 -20.38 3.23 -3.29
N THR A 61 -19.54 4.19 -3.64
CA THR A 61 -19.61 4.90 -4.92
C THR A 61 -18.36 4.57 -5.74
N ASN A 62 -18.36 4.92 -7.04
CA ASN A 62 -17.16 4.76 -7.88
C ASN A 62 -15.96 5.61 -7.43
N TYR A 63 -16.18 6.58 -6.54
CA TYR A 63 -15.13 7.45 -6.01
C TYR A 63 -14.62 6.99 -4.65
N SER A 64 -15.34 6.08 -3.97
CA SER A 64 -14.99 5.57 -2.65
C SER A 64 -13.72 4.71 -2.71
N ARG A 65 -12.81 4.90 -1.75
CA ARG A 65 -11.54 4.18 -1.62
C ARG A 65 -11.48 3.49 -0.26
N SER A 66 -10.94 2.28 -0.20
CA SER A 66 -10.68 1.62 1.09
C SER A 66 -9.44 2.24 1.76
N PRO A 67 -9.36 2.22 3.11
CA PRO A 67 -8.18 2.72 3.83
C PRO A 67 -6.88 2.00 3.46
N ALA A 68 -6.96 0.75 3.00
CA ALA A 68 -5.79 0.02 2.49
C ALA A 68 -5.34 0.46 1.10
N GLU A 69 -6.27 0.84 0.23
CA GLU A 69 -5.93 1.41 -1.07
C GLU A 69 -5.30 2.80 -0.93
N GLU A 70 -5.83 3.64 -0.03
CA GLU A 70 -5.25 4.96 0.23
C GLU A 70 -3.87 4.86 0.87
N PHE A 71 -3.64 3.88 1.76
CA PHE A 71 -2.31 3.68 2.34
C PHE A 71 -1.26 3.16 1.33
N TYR A 72 -1.68 2.51 0.25
CA TYR A 72 -0.77 2.04 -0.80
C TYR A 72 -0.49 3.08 -1.90
N THR A 73 -1.34 4.10 -2.00
CA THR A 73 -1.27 5.13 -3.07
C THR A 73 -0.31 6.25 -2.69
#